data_AF-A0A1N7F9N9-F1
#
_entry.id   AF-A0A1N7F9N9-F1
#
_cell.length_a   1.000
_cell.length_b   1.000
_cell.length_c   1.000
_cell.angle_alpha   90.00
_cell.angle_beta   90.00
_cell.angle_gamma   90.00
#
_symmetry.space_group_name_H-M   'P 1'
#
loop_
_entity.id
_entity.type
_entity.pdbx_description
1 polymer ?
#
loop_
_entity_poly.entity_id
_entity_poly.type
_entity_poly.pdbx_seq_one_letter_code
_entity_poly.pdbx_strand_id
1 'polypeptide(L)'
;MSFNNRSNALIELLDELNENDLQYVLVGGYAVSAFNTRFSTDLDIVVAPDNKDSFVSFLETHGFEETDNHAKTWFYLSCRR
;
A
#
# COMPACT_ATOMS: atom_id res chain seq x y z
N MET A 1 20.25 -5.32 -9.21
CA MET A 1 19.20 -4.34 -9.55
C MET A 1 19.54 -3.02 -8.86
N SER A 2 19.70 -1.94 -9.63
CA SER A 2 20.04 -0.61 -9.09
C SER A 2 18.91 -0.10 -8.21
N PHE A 3 19.27 0.64 -7.17
CA PHE A 3 18.35 1.31 -6.25
C PHE A 3 17.24 2.10 -6.97
N ASN A 4 17.59 2.77 -8.07
CA ASN A 4 16.63 3.53 -8.88
C ASN A 4 15.53 2.65 -9.49
N ASN A 5 15.82 1.38 -9.80
CA ASN A 5 14.81 0.49 -10.40
C ASN A 5 13.71 0.11 -9.40
N ARG A 6 14.04 0.02 -8.10
CA ARG A 6 13.04 -0.27 -7.06
C ARG A 6 12.14 0.93 -6.80
N SER A 7 12.72 2.12 -6.71
CA SER A 7 11.94 3.35 -6.53
C SER A 7 11.00 3.60 -7.70
N ASN A 8 11.47 3.40 -8.94
CA ASN A 8 10.63 3.56 -10.12
C ASN A 8 9.46 2.56 -10.13
N ALA A 9 9.71 1.29 -9.82
CA ALA A 9 8.65 0.28 -9.74
C ALA A 9 7.59 0.60 -8.68
N LEU A 10 7.98 1.20 -7.54
CA LEU A 10 7.03 1.65 -6.51
C LEU A 10 6.19 2.85 -6.97
N ILE A 11 6.78 3.78 -7.72
CA ILE A 11 6.05 4.91 -8.29
C ILE A 11 5.05 4.41 -9.34
N GLU A 12 5.48 3.54 -10.25
CA GLU A 12 4.62 2.92 -11.26
C GLU A 12 3.42 2.20 -10.61
N LEU A 13 3.67 1.42 -9.55
CA LEU A 13 2.60 0.76 -8.81
C LEU A 13 1.60 1.75 -8.19
N LEU A 14 2.07 2.85 -7.61
CA LEU A 14 1.19 3.88 -7.03
C LEU A 14 0.37 4.61 -8.09
N ASP A 15 0.94 4.86 -9.26
CA ASP A 15 0.22 5.44 -10.40
C ASP A 15 -0.86 4.48 -10.90
N GLU A 16 -0.55 3.19 -11.05
CA GLU A 16 -1.52 2.17 -11.46
C GLU A 16 -2.66 1.99 -10.43
N LEU A 17 -2.36 2.08 -9.14
CA LEU A 17 -3.40 2.09 -8.09
C LEU A 17 -4.37 3.26 -8.24
N ASN A 18 -3.86 4.44 -8.58
CA ASN A 18 -4.69 5.63 -8.82
C ASN A 18 -5.52 5.48 -10.10
N GLU A 19 -4.98 4.88 -11.16
CA GLU A 19 -5.71 4.63 -12.41
C GLU A 19 -6.86 3.62 -12.24
N ASN A 20 -6.71 2.66 -11.32
CA ASN A 20 -7.74 1.66 -11.00
C ASN A 20 -8.82 2.17 -10.02
N ASP A 21 -8.81 3.47 -9.65
CA ASP A 21 -9.70 4.10 -8.67
C ASP A 21 -9.76 3.36 -7.32
N LEU A 22 -8.67 2.66 -6.97
CA LEU A 22 -8.57 1.96 -5.70
C LEU A 22 -8.30 2.99 -4.60
N GLN A 23 -9.26 3.15 -3.70
CA GLN A 23 -9.14 4.09 -2.59
C GLN A 23 -8.21 3.51 -1.51
N TYR A 24 -7.07 4.15 -1.30
CA TYR A 24 -6.09 3.80 -0.26
C TYR A 24 -5.56 5.05 0.46
N VAL A 25 -5.02 4.84 1.66
CA VAL A 25 -4.26 5.86 2.39
C VAL A 25 -2.83 5.35 2.54
N LEU A 26 -1.88 6.10 1.96
CA LEU A 26 -0.46 5.84 2.13
C LEU A 26 -0.02 6.24 3.55
N VAL A 27 0.62 5.33 4.27
CA VAL A 27 1.10 5.53 5.64
C VAL A 27 2.58 5.13 5.77
N GLY A 28 3.11 5.17 6.99
CA GLY A 28 4.47 4.71 7.28
C GLY A 28 5.59 5.63 6.79
N GLY A 29 6.77 5.06 6.62
CA GLY A 29 7.98 5.81 6.28
C GLY A 29 7.93 6.41 4.88
N TYR A 30 7.26 5.73 3.94
CA TYR A 30 7.13 6.19 2.56
C TYR A 30 6.17 7.38 2.43
N ALA A 31 5.11 7.46 3.24
CA ALA A 31 4.25 8.66 3.27
C ALA A 31 5.02 9.92 3.67
N VAL A 32 6.01 9.77 4.56
CA VAL A 32 6.84 10.88 5.05
C VAL A 32 8.04 11.13 4.14
N SER A 33 8.41 10.18 3.26
CA SER A 33 9.56 10.35 2.38
C SER A 33 9.38 11.46 1.33
N ALA A 34 8.14 11.85 1.04
CA ALA A 34 7.83 13.04 0.25
C ALA A 34 8.27 14.36 0.92
N PHE A 35 8.37 14.37 2.26
CA PHE A 35 8.67 15.56 3.06
C PHE A 35 10.09 15.55 3.66
N ASN A 36 10.73 14.39 3.74
CA ASN A 36 12.09 14.24 4.23
C ASN A 36 12.76 13.13 3.42
N THR A 37 13.96 13.36 2.88
CA THR A 37 14.70 12.40 2.03
C THR A 37 15.23 11.21 2.84
N ARG A 38 14.32 10.46 3.44
CA ARG A 38 14.56 9.16 4.06
C ARG A 38 13.95 8.11 3.16
N PHE A 39 14.80 7.20 2.70
CA PHE A 39 14.37 6.11 1.83
C PHE A 39 13.73 5.01 2.68
N SER A 40 12.44 4.77 2.43
CA SER A 40 11.76 3.57 2.93
C SER A 40 11.97 2.44 1.92
N THR A 41 12.26 1.24 2.40
CA THR A 41 12.35 0.04 1.55
C THR A 41 10.98 -0.58 1.31
N ASP A 42 10.03 -0.29 2.20
CA ASP A 42 8.71 -0.89 2.24
C ASP A 42 7.62 0.19 2.08
N LEU A 43 6.48 -0.22 1.52
CA LEU A 43 5.29 0.60 1.30
C LEU A 43 4.19 0.14 2.27
N ASP A 44 3.76 1.03 3.16
CA ASP A 44 2.64 0.76 4.06
C ASP A 44 1.38 1.48 3.57
N ILE A 45 0.30 0.75 3.37
CA ILE A 45 -0.98 1.27 2.88
C ILE A 45 -2.14 0.78 3.75
N VAL A 46 -3.13 1.65 3.91
CA VAL A 46 -4.40 1.32 4.56
C VAL A 46 -5.50 1.35 3.52
N VAL A 47 -6.26 0.26 3.44
CA VAL A 47 -7.38 0.10 2.50
C VAL A 47 -8.68 -0.09 3.26
N ALA A 48 -9.79 0.35 2.67
CA ALA A 48 -11.11 0.07 3.22
C ALA A 48 -11.37 -1.46 3.21
N PRO A 49 -12.05 -2.01 4.22
CA PRO A 49 -12.35 -3.44 4.27
C PRO A 49 -13.13 -3.91 3.05
N ASP A 50 -14.03 -3.07 2.53
CA ASP A 50 -14.84 -3.36 1.33
C ASP A 50 -14.00 -3.43 0.04
N ASN A 51 -12.80 -2.84 0.04
CA ASN A 51 -11.90 -2.81 -1.11
C ASN A 51 -10.76 -3.83 -1.01
N LYS A 52 -10.72 -4.64 0.07
CA LYS A 52 -9.61 -5.55 0.34
C LYS A 52 -9.39 -6.55 -0.80
N ASP A 53 -10.47 -7.17 -1.29
CA ASP A 53 -10.38 -8.22 -2.31
C ASP A 53 -9.89 -7.68 -3.66
N SER A 54 -10.33 -6.48 -4.04
CA SER A 54 -9.84 -5.78 -5.23
C SER A 54 -8.34 -5.48 -5.13
N PHE A 55 -7.89 -5.10 -3.93
CA PHE A 55 -6.49 -4.78 -3.68
C PHE A 55 -5.60 -6.03 -3.72
N VAL A 56 -6.07 -7.15 -3.16
CA VAL A 56 -5.37 -8.44 -3.25
C VAL A 56 -5.24 -8.86 -4.71
N SER A 57 -6.33 -8.80 -5.48
CA SER A 57 -6.32 -9.16 -6.91
C SER A 57 -5.36 -8.30 -7.73
N PHE A 58 -5.28 -7.01 -7.43
CA PHE A 58 -4.31 -6.10 -8.04
C PHE A 58 -2.87 -6.52 -7.72
N LEU A 59 -2.56 -6.75 -6.44
CA LEU A 59 -1.21 -7.15 -6.01
C LEU A 59 -0.78 -8.49 -6.63
N GLU A 60 -1.68 -9.48 -6.69
CA GLU A 60 -1.40 -10.77 -7.35
C GLU A 60 -1.09 -10.60 -8.84
N THR A 61 -1.79 -9.69 -9.53
CA THR A 61 -1.54 -9.38 -10.95
C THR A 61 -0.14 -8.78 -11.17
N HIS A 62 0.37 -8.04 -10.19
CA HIS A 62 1.73 -7.51 -10.18
C HIS A 62 2.79 -8.50 -9.69
N GLY A 63 2.40 -9.75 -9.40
CA GLY A 63 3.31 -10.81 -8.96
C GLY A 63 3.71 -10.72 -7.49
N PHE A 64 2.94 -10.02 -6.66
CA PHE A 64 3.09 -10.08 -5.21
C PHE A 64 2.39 -11.33 -4.67
N GLU A 65 2.96 -11.89 -3.61
CA GLU A 65 2.42 -13.06 -2.90
C GLU A 65 2.04 -12.67 -1.48
N GLU A 66 0.87 -13.11 -1.01
CA GLU A 66 0.48 -12.97 0.40
C GLU A 66 1.39 -13.88 1.25
N THR A 67 2.15 -13.28 2.16
CA THR A 67 3.08 -14.01 3.04
C THR A 67 2.52 -14.26 4.43
N ASP A 68 1.88 -13.25 5.03
CA ASP A 68 1.33 -13.32 6.38
C ASP A 68 0.02 -12.53 6.49
N ASN A 69 -1.01 -13.18 7.05
CA ASN A 69 -2.30 -12.56 7.34
C ASN A 69 -2.49 -12.49 8.86
N HIS A 70 -2.02 -11.40 9.45
CA HIS A 70 -2.38 -11.09 10.83
C HIS A 70 -3.80 -10.54 10.85
N ALA A 71 -4.79 -11.42 11.08
CA ALA A 71 -6.13 -11.01 11.45
C ALA A 71 -6.09 -10.28 12.81
N LYS A 72 -5.66 -9.01 12.79
CA LYS A 72 -5.69 -8.14 13.95
C LYS A 72 -7.11 -7.60 14.06
N THR A 73 -7.79 -7.96 15.15
CA THR A 73 -9.08 -7.35 15.50
C THR A 73 -8.80 -5.90 15.91
N TRP A 74 -8.88 -4.98 14.94
CA TRP A 74 -8.70 -3.56 15.20
C TRP A 74 -9.94 -2.97 15.86
N PHE A 75 -9.78 -2.38 17.04
CA PHE A 75 -10.85 -1.74 17.83
C PHE A 75 -11.39 -0.42 17.23
N TYR A 76 -11.18 -0.13 15.94
CA TYR A 76 -11.60 1.13 15.32
C TYR A 76 -13.09 1.19 14.96
N LEU A 77 -13.84 0.08 15.10
CA LEU A 77 -15.29 0.03 14.86
C LEU A 77 -16.14 0.81 15.88
N SER A 78 -15.55 1.35 16.95
CA SER A 78 -16.29 2.15 17.95
C SER A 78 -16.38 3.64 17.64
N CYS A 79 -15.74 4.14 16.57
CA CYS A 79 -15.77 5.56 16.20
C CYS A 79 -16.79 5.85 15.08
N ARG A 80 -18.04 5.45 15.30
CA ARG A 80 -19.21 6.09 14.66
C ARG A 80 -19.97 6.82 15.77
N ARG A 81 -19.80 8.13 15.85
CA ARG A 81 -20.75 9.05 16.49
C ARG A 81 -20.99 10.21 15.56
#